data_AF-A0A2Z5TS58-F1
#
_entry.id   AF-A0A2Z5TS58-F1
#
_cell.length_a   1.000
_cell.length_b   1.000
_cell.length_c   1.000
_cell.angle_alpha   90.00
_cell.angle_beta   90.00
_cell.angle_gamma   90.00
#
_symmetry.space_group_name_H-M   'P 1'
#
loop_
_entity.id
_entity.type
_entity.pdbx_description
1 polymer ?
#
loop_
_entity_poly.entity_id
_entity_poly.type
_entity_poly.pdbx_seq_one_letter_code
_entity_poly.pdbx_strand_id
1 'polypeptide(L)'
;MESDMQILGELLLELLMELPDFDERKHPPFGVRYWLGWLGILFNVMCMVLIGFLVVYLFFDFLKRKELFTVTMAMVLLPVAIYWLWRTIRRMRKMWQVTVYYWKSKPEHQS
;
A
#
# COMPACT_ATOMS: atom_id res chain seq x y z
N MET A 1 -23.94 1.12 15.55
CA MET A 1 -24.19 0.67 14.16
C MET A 1 -23.87 1.76 13.15
N GLU A 2 -24.43 2.98 13.28
CA GLU A 2 -24.05 4.14 12.44
C GLU A 2 -22.62 4.64 12.74
N SER A 3 -22.22 4.61 14.02
CA SER A 3 -20.87 4.90 14.50
C SER A 3 -19.81 3.95 13.93
N ASP A 4 -20.14 2.66 13.80
CA ASP A 4 -19.18 1.64 13.35
C ASP A 4 -18.90 1.75 11.85
N MET A 5 -19.91 2.08 11.04
CA MET A 5 -19.73 2.35 9.61
C MET A 5 -18.93 3.62 9.34
N GLN A 6 -19.12 4.68 10.14
CA GLN A 6 -18.33 5.91 10.00
C GLN A 6 -16.86 5.69 10.36
N ILE A 7 -16.58 4.96 11.46
CA ILE A 7 -15.21 4.62 11.87
C ILE A 7 -14.54 3.74 10.82
N LEU A 8 -15.23 2.74 10.28
CA LEU A 8 -14.71 1.89 9.20
C LEU A 8 -14.50 2.69 7.90
N GLY A 9 -15.40 3.63 7.59
CA GLY A 9 -15.31 4.51 6.42
C GLY A 9 -14.15 5.49 6.51
N GLU A 10 -13.94 6.12 7.67
CA GLU A 10 -12.78 6.97 7.94
C GLU A 10 -11.48 6.16 7.93
N LEU A 11 -11.45 4.96 8.51
CA LEU A 11 -10.28 4.07 8.45
C LEU A 11 -9.97 3.64 7.01
N LEU A 12 -10.99 3.35 6.21
CA LEU A 12 -10.83 3.02 4.78
C LEU A 12 -10.36 4.22 3.98
N LEU A 13 -10.92 5.40 4.21
CA LEU A 13 -10.49 6.64 3.56
C LEU A 13 -9.09 7.03 3.99
N GLU A 14 -8.72 6.91 5.27
CA GLU A 14 -7.36 7.08 5.76
C GLU A 14 -6.42 6.09 5.06
N LEU A 15 -6.79 4.81 4.96
CA LEU A 15 -6.03 3.78 4.26
C LEU A 15 -5.88 4.07 2.75
N LEU A 16 -6.89 4.69 2.14
CA LEU A 16 -6.96 4.94 0.70
C LEU A 16 -6.39 6.31 0.29
N MET A 17 -6.39 7.31 1.17
CA MET A 17 -5.91 8.67 0.89
C MET A 17 -4.47 8.89 1.36
N GLU A 18 -4.09 8.44 2.55
CA GLU A 18 -2.76 8.73 3.09
C GLU A 18 -2.21 7.51 3.85
N LEU A 19 -1.03 7.58 4.45
CA LEU A 19 -0.78 6.69 5.59
C LEU A 19 -1.61 7.29 6.73
N PRO A 20 -2.36 6.52 7.53
CA PRO A 20 -2.88 7.07 8.79
C PRO A 20 -1.72 7.80 9.46
N ASP A 21 -1.94 9.06 9.83
CA ASP A 21 -0.87 9.96 10.25
C ASP A 21 -0.15 9.31 11.44
N PHE A 22 0.96 8.66 11.12
CA PHE A 22 1.67 7.76 12.02
C PHE A 22 2.59 8.64 12.86
N ASP A 23 1.97 9.43 13.72
CA ASP A 23 2.69 10.22 14.71
C ASP A 23 3.16 9.24 15.78
N GLU A 24 4.41 8.75 15.63
CA GLU A 24 5.07 7.75 16.49
C GLU A 24 4.97 8.10 17.98
N ARG A 25 4.79 9.38 18.30
CA ARG A 25 4.65 9.92 19.66
C ARG A 25 3.24 9.84 20.25
N LYS A 26 2.20 9.68 19.42
CA LYS A 26 0.79 9.71 19.86
C LYS A 26 0.14 8.33 19.98
N HIS A 27 0.76 7.29 19.44
CA HIS A 27 0.14 5.97 19.36
C HIS A 27 0.96 4.88 20.07
N PRO A 28 0.27 3.92 20.73
CA PRO A 28 0.94 2.83 21.43
C PRO A 28 1.72 1.95 20.45
N PRO A 29 2.88 1.42 20.88
CA PRO A 29 3.67 0.49 20.07
C PRO A 29 2.83 -0.72 19.67
N PHE A 30 2.86 -1.08 18.38
CA PHE A 30 2.21 -2.29 17.82
C PHE A 30 0.67 -2.40 18.01
N GLY A 31 -0.06 -1.27 18.09
CA GLY A 31 -1.53 -1.27 18.15
C GLY A 31 -2.24 -1.64 16.84
N VAL A 32 -3.58 -1.63 16.85
CA VAL A 32 -4.43 -1.96 15.68
C VAL A 32 -4.08 -1.11 14.44
N ARG A 33 -3.75 0.17 14.63
CA ARG A 33 -3.32 1.07 13.54
C ARG A 33 -2.02 0.59 12.87
N TYR A 34 -1.09 -0.01 13.61
CA TYR A 34 0.17 -0.56 13.08
C TYR A 34 -0.09 -1.73 12.14
N TRP A 35 -0.95 -2.65 12.56
CA TRP A 35 -1.40 -3.75 11.71
C TRP A 35 -2.19 -3.27 10.50
N LEU A 36 -3.03 -2.24 10.65
CA LEU A 36 -3.71 -1.62 9.51
C LEU A 36 -2.74 -1.02 8.48
N GLY A 37 -1.65 -0.39 8.93
CA GLY A 37 -0.59 0.10 8.05
C GLY A 37 0.04 -1.01 7.20
N TRP A 38 0.36 -2.15 7.82
CA TRP A 38 0.87 -3.33 7.12
C TRP A 38 -0.16 -3.98 6.22
N LEU A 39 -1.43 -4.05 6.65
CA LEU A 39 -2.54 -4.55 5.84
C LEU A 39 -2.72 -3.69 4.58
N GLY A 40 -2.59 -2.37 4.71
CA GLY A 40 -2.58 -1.44 3.60
C GLY A 40 -1.42 -1.64 2.63
N ILE A 41 -0.23 -2.01 3.13
CA ILE A 41 0.89 -2.40 2.27
C ILE A 41 0.58 -3.70 1.54
N LEU A 42 0.06 -4.71 2.24
CA LEU A 42 -0.30 -6.00 1.65
C LEU A 42 -1.33 -5.83 0.52
N PHE A 43 -2.36 -5.03 0.74
CA PHE A 43 -3.35 -4.69 -0.29
C PHE A 43 -2.70 -4.00 -1.50
N ASN A 44 -1.80 -3.03 -1.28
CA ASN A 44 -1.09 -2.37 -2.37
C ASN A 44 -0.20 -3.34 -3.17
N VAL A 45 0.45 -4.29 -2.49
CA VAL A 45 1.25 -5.34 -3.14
C VAL A 45 0.36 -6.26 -3.97
N MET A 46 -0.80 -6.67 -3.45
CA MET A 46 -1.77 -7.46 -4.22
C MET A 46 -2.23 -6.73 -5.48
N CYS A 47 -2.58 -5.45 -5.37
CA CYS A 47 -2.93 -4.62 -6.53
C CYS A 47 -1.77 -4.53 -7.53
N MET A 48 -0.53 -4.37 -7.07
CA MET A 48 0.64 -4.36 -7.95
C MET A 48 0.83 -5.68 -8.69
N VAL A 49 0.65 -6.83 -8.01
CA VAL A 49 0.73 -8.15 -8.66
C VAL A 49 -0.35 -8.28 -9.73
N LEU A 50 -1.59 -7.84 -9.45
CA LEU A 50 -2.68 -7.85 -10.41
C LEU A 50 -2.38 -6.96 -11.63
N ILE A 51 -1.92 -5.73 -11.40
CA ILE A 51 -1.55 -4.79 -12.47
C ILE A 51 -0.39 -5.35 -13.29
N GLY A 52 0.64 -5.88 -12.63
CA GLY A 52 1.79 -6.51 -13.30
C GLY A 52 1.36 -7.69 -14.16
N PHE A 53 0.48 -8.56 -13.64
CA PHE A 53 -0.09 -9.66 -14.40
C PHE A 53 -0.85 -9.17 -15.64
N LEU A 54 -1.70 -8.14 -15.50
CA LEU A 54 -2.43 -7.54 -16.62
C LEU A 54 -1.48 -6.95 -17.67
N VAL A 55 -0.43 -6.25 -17.25
CA VAL A 55 0.57 -5.69 -18.17
C VAL A 55 1.29 -6.79 -18.94
N VAL A 56 1.70 -7.87 -18.26
CA VAL A 56 2.35 -9.03 -18.90
C VAL A 56 1.39 -9.73 -19.88
N TYR A 57 0.14 -9.93 -19.47
CA TYR A 57 -0.89 -10.52 -20.33
C TYR A 57 -1.11 -9.69 -21.61
N LEU A 58 -1.30 -8.38 -21.46
CA LEU A 58 -1.44 -7.45 -22.58
C LEU A 58 -0.20 -7.48 -23.47
N PHE A 59 1.00 -7.56 -22.89
CA PHE A 59 2.23 -7.66 -23.68
C PHE A 59 2.25 -8.93 -24.55
N PHE A 60 1.90 -10.09 -24.00
CA PHE A 60 1.80 -11.34 -24.77
C PHE A 60 0.71 -11.30 -25.84
N ASP A 61 -0.44 -10.70 -25.52
CA ASP A 61 -1.53 -10.52 -26.48
C ASP A 61 -1.13 -9.59 -27.64
N PHE A 62 -0.43 -8.49 -27.33
CA PHE A 62 0.13 -7.59 -28.32
C PHE A 62 1.12 -8.31 -29.26
N LEU A 63 2.01 -9.14 -28.71
CA LEU A 63 2.95 -9.92 -29.54
C LEU A 63 2.22 -10.88 -30.50
N LYS A 64 1.08 -11.43 -30.09
CA LYS A 64 0.29 -12.37 -30.91
C LYS A 64 -0.57 -11.68 -31.95
N ARG A 65 -1.31 -10.64 -31.56
CA ARG A 65 -2.37 -10.02 -32.38
C ARG A 65 -1.97 -8.68 -33.00
N LYS A 66 -0.91 -8.05 -32.48
CA LYS A 66 -0.46 -6.69 -32.87
C LYS A 66 -1.57 -5.65 -32.81
N GLU A 67 -2.49 -5.81 -31.87
CA GLU A 67 -3.64 -4.94 -31.73
C GLU A 67 -3.25 -3.61 -31.09
N LEU A 68 -3.70 -2.51 -31.74
CA LEU A 68 -3.53 -1.14 -31.25
C LEU A 68 -4.16 -0.93 -29.87
N PHE A 69 -5.31 -1.57 -29.62
CA PHE A 69 -6.02 -1.48 -28.33
C PHE A 69 -5.14 -1.94 -27.16
N THR A 70 -4.39 -3.03 -27.35
CA THR A 70 -3.49 -3.61 -26.36
C THR A 70 -2.36 -2.65 -26.00
N VAL A 71 -1.82 -1.92 -26.99
CA VAL A 71 -0.81 -0.88 -26.78
C VAL A 71 -1.38 0.30 -26.01
N THR A 72 -2.58 0.77 -26.37
CA THR A 72 -3.25 1.88 -25.68
C THR A 72 -3.51 1.54 -24.21
N MET A 73 -4.00 0.32 -23.92
CA MET A 73 -4.23 -0.13 -22.54
C MET A 73 -2.92 -0.22 -21.75
N ALA A 74 -1.84 -0.72 -22.36
CA ALA A 74 -0.53 -0.75 -21.72
C ALA A 74 0.00 0.67 -21.40
N MET A 75 -0.18 1.64 -22.30
CA MET A 75 0.21 3.04 -22.06
C MET A 75 -0.55 3.68 -20.90
N VAL A 76 -1.81 3.30 -20.66
CA VAL A 76 -2.59 3.80 -19.51
C VAL A 76 -2.22 3.08 -18.22
N LEU A 77 -2.01 1.77 -18.29
CA LEU A 77 -1.68 0.96 -17.12
C LEU A 77 -0.28 1.24 -16.58
N LEU A 78 0.67 1.62 -17.43
CA LEU A 78 2.06 1.83 -17.04
C LEU A 78 2.25 2.99 -16.05
N PRO A 79 1.70 4.20 -16.27
CA PRO A 79 1.68 5.27 -15.26
C PRO A 79 0.97 4.88 -13.96
N VAL A 80 -0.14 4.13 -14.06
CA VAL A 80 -0.87 3.62 -12.89
C VAL A 80 0.01 2.67 -12.09
N ALA A 81 0.70 1.74 -12.74
CA ALA A 81 1.64 0.82 -12.11
C ALA A 81 2.79 1.57 -11.42
N ILE A 82 3.39 2.55 -12.09
CA ILE A 82 4.48 3.37 -11.54
C ILE A 82 4.00 4.16 -10.30
N TYR A 83 2.84 4.80 -10.40
CA TYR A 83 2.25 5.53 -9.27
C TYR A 83 2.00 4.59 -8.08
N TRP A 84 1.45 3.40 -8.33
CA TRP A 84 1.19 2.41 -7.30
C TRP A 84 2.46 1.88 -6.65
N LEU A 85 3.51 1.64 -7.45
CA LEU A 85 4.83 1.20 -6.99
C LEU A 85 5.48 2.27 -6.12
N TRP A 86 5.50 3.52 -6.57
CA TRP A 86 6.02 4.65 -5.80
C TRP A 86 5.28 4.82 -4.47
N ARG A 87 3.95 4.73 -4.51
CA ARG A 87 3.10 4.77 -3.31
C ARG A 87 3.47 3.65 -2.34
N THR A 88 3.59 2.42 -2.82
CA THR A 88 3.92 1.24 -2.01
C THR A 88 5.28 1.38 -1.33
N ILE A 89 6.31 1.81 -2.08
CA ILE A 89 7.66 2.04 -1.53
C ILE A 89 7.64 3.10 -0.44
N ARG A 90 6.91 4.21 -0.66
CA ARG A 90 6.79 5.29 0.34
C ARG A 90 6.12 4.78 1.63
N ARG A 91 5.06 3.96 1.52
CA ARG A 91 4.38 3.34 2.67
C ARG A 91 5.30 2.38 3.42
N MET A 92 6.03 1.54 2.68
CA MET A 92 6.95 0.57 3.26
C MET A 92 8.10 1.25 4.01
N ARG A 93 8.67 2.33 3.47
CA ARG A 93 9.70 3.13 4.16
C ARG A 93 9.19 3.74 5.46
N LYS A 94 7.98 4.32 5.45
CA LYS A 94 7.37 4.90 6.66
C LYS A 94 7.12 3.83 7.73
N MET A 95 6.52 2.69 7.35
CA MET A 95 6.29 1.60 8.31
C MET A 95 7.61 1.03 8.85
N TRP A 96 8.64 0.93 8.01
CA TRP A 96 9.98 0.53 8.44
C TRP A 96 10.58 1.50 9.46
N GLN A 97 10.46 2.82 9.24
CA GLN A 97 10.91 3.83 10.19
C GLN A 97 10.20 3.69 11.54
N VAL A 98 8.88 3.50 11.53
CA VAL A 98 8.06 3.26 12.74
C VAL A 98 8.50 1.98 13.47
N THR A 99 8.71 0.88 12.74
CA THR A 99 9.19 -0.37 13.32
C THR A 99 10.58 -0.21 13.95
N VAL A 100 11.50 0.48 13.27
CA VAL A 100 12.85 0.77 13.79
C VAL A 100 12.79 1.70 15.00
N TYR A 101 11.92 2.70 15.00
CA TYR A 101 11.70 3.59 16.13
C TYR A 101 11.27 2.79 17.36
N TYR A 102 10.20 1.99 17.25
CA TYR A 102 9.73 1.15 18.36
C TYR A 102 10.73 0.08 18.79
N TRP A 103 11.55 -0.42 17.86
CA TRP A 103 12.64 -1.35 18.18
C TRP A 103 13.74 -0.68 19.00
N LYS A 104 14.14 0.54 18.61
CA LYS A 104 15.22 1.30 19.26
C LYS A 104 14.77 2.03 20.52
N SER A 105 13.48 2.37 20.63
CA SER A 105 12.88 2.99 21.81
C SER A 105 12.49 1.97 22.89
N LYS A 106 12.67 0.67 22.63
CA LYS A 106 12.53 -0.38 23.65
C LYS A 106 13.69 -0.18 24.64
N PRO A 107 13.42 0.22 25.90
CA PRO A 107 14.50 0.41 26.87
C PRO A 107 15.20 -0.93 27.11
N GLU A 108 16.51 -0.87 27.36
CA GLU A 108 17.35 -1.92 27.94
C GLU A 108 16.89 -2.30 29.37
N HIS A 109 15.62 -2.62 29.52
CA HIS A 109 15.03 -3.11 30.76
C HIS A 109 14.19 -4.34 30.44
N GLN A 110 14.87 -5.46 30.24
CA GLN A 110 14.48 -6.71 30.87
C GLN A 110 15.63 -7.73 30.80
N SER A 111 16.14 -8.00 32.01
CA SER A 111 17.07 -9.04 32.50
C SER A 111 18.51 -9.06 31.97
#